data_AF-A0A447S5Z6-F1
#
_entry.id   AF-A0A447S5Z6-F1
#
_cell.length_a   1.000
_cell.length_b   1.000
_cell.length_c   1.000
_cell.angle_alpha   90.00
_cell.angle_beta   90.00
_cell.angle_gamma   90.00
#
_symmetry.space_group_name_H-M   'P 1'
#
loop_
_entity.id
_entity.type
_entity.pdbx_description
1 polymer ?
#
loop_
_entity_poly.entity_id
_entity_poly.type
_entity_poly.pdbx_seq_one_letter_code
_entity_poly.pdbx_strand_id
1 'polypeptide(L)'
;MDGSGYPLHLEKEHLTLADRIISIADIFTALTEDRPYRKGMAWQEALQIMEADVINGALDSDVFLVLRHHAETLHAIILQTLAPLHSERRL
;
A
#
# COMPACT_ATOMS: atom_id res chain seq x y z
N MET A 1 -11.18 7.70 -3.07
CA MET A 1 -11.08 9.08 -3.62
C MET A 1 -12.47 9.65 -3.75
N ASP A 2 -13.40 8.81 -4.20
CA ASP A 2 -14.85 8.79 -4.00
C ASP A 2 -15.47 9.20 -2.64
N GLY A 3 -14.73 9.69 -1.64
CA GLY A 3 -15.33 10.12 -0.35
C GLY A 3 -15.82 9.00 0.58
N SER A 4 -15.66 7.72 0.22
CA SER A 4 -16.15 6.60 1.04
C SER A 4 -15.29 6.31 2.29
N GLY A 5 -14.10 6.90 2.36
CA GLY A 5 -13.16 6.75 3.48
C GLY A 5 -13.56 7.48 4.76
N TYR A 6 -12.78 7.31 5.83
CA TYR A 6 -13.05 7.86 7.17
C TYR A 6 -11.93 8.83 7.59
N PRO A 7 -12.13 9.66 8.64
CA PRO A 7 -13.37 9.91 9.37
C PRO A 7 -14.23 11.03 8.77
N LEU A 8 -13.69 11.82 7.83
CA LEU A 8 -14.33 13.03 7.30
C LEU A 8 -15.01 12.83 5.95
N HIS A 9 -14.94 11.64 5.35
CA HIS A 9 -15.55 11.33 4.04
C HIS A 9 -15.11 12.29 2.93
N LEU A 10 -13.80 12.59 2.87
CA LEU A 10 -13.26 13.56 1.93
C LEU A 10 -13.14 13.00 0.50
N GLU A 11 -13.65 13.76 -0.46
CA GLU A 11 -13.46 13.52 -1.89
C GLU A 11 -12.07 13.97 -2.37
N LYS A 12 -11.65 13.51 -3.56
CA LYS A 12 -10.32 13.72 -4.15
C LYS A 12 -9.85 15.17 -4.11
N GLU A 13 -10.76 16.11 -4.36
CA GLU A 13 -10.51 17.55 -4.47
C GLU A 13 -10.08 18.16 -3.14
N HIS A 14 -10.43 17.50 -2.03
CA HIS A 14 -10.08 17.91 -0.67
C HIS A 14 -8.80 17.24 -0.17
N LEU A 15 -8.27 16.26 -0.90
CA LEU A 15 -7.06 15.53 -0.54
C LEU A 15 -5.85 16.09 -1.30
N THR A 16 -4.80 16.43 -0.56
CA THR A 16 -3.53 16.85 -1.17
C THR A 16 -2.88 15.68 -1.90
N LEU A 17 -1.94 15.95 -2.81
CA LEU A 17 -1.18 14.87 -3.45
C LEU A 17 -0.45 13.99 -2.43
N ALA A 18 0.05 14.58 -1.33
CA ALA A 18 0.72 13.84 -0.27
C ALA A 18 -0.21 12.84 0.42
N ASP A 19 -1.45 13.24 0.72
CA ASP A 19 -2.46 12.35 1.33
C ASP A 19 -2.70 11.12 0.44
N ARG A 20 -2.84 11.37 -0.87
CA ARG A 20 -3.10 10.34 -1.88
C ARG A 20 -1.93 9.37 -2.05
N ILE A 21 -0.69 9.88 -1.99
CA ILE A 21 0.53 9.07 -1.97
C ILE A 21 0.58 8.18 -0.74
N ILE A 22 0.35 8.75 0.45
CA ILE A 22 0.41 8.00 1.71
C ILE A 22 -0.65 6.89 1.73
N SER A 23 -1.89 7.17 1.33
CA SER A 23 -2.95 6.15 1.30
C SER A 23 -2.59 4.95 0.43
N ILE A 24 -2.07 5.19 -0.78
CA ILE A 24 -1.69 4.12 -1.70
C ILE A 24 -0.48 3.34 -1.18
N ALA A 25 0.54 4.03 -0.64
CA ALA A 25 1.72 3.39 -0.06
C ALA A 25 1.38 2.52 1.16
N ASP A 26 0.49 3.00 2.04
CA ASP A 26 0.04 2.27 3.23
C ASP A 26 -0.70 0.99 2.87
N ILE A 27 -1.65 1.06 1.92
CA ILE A 27 -2.40 -0.10 1.44
C ILE A 27 -1.46 -1.14 0.83
N PHE A 28 -0.55 -0.72 -0.07
CA PHE A 28 0.38 -1.65 -0.70
C PHE A 28 1.30 -2.33 0.33
N THR A 29 1.79 -1.57 1.30
CA THR A 29 2.62 -2.10 2.40
C THR A 29 1.82 -3.11 3.22
N ALA A 30 0.61 -2.77 3.64
CA ALA A 30 -0.25 -3.65 4.43
C ALA A 30 -0.59 -4.97 3.71
N LEU A 31 -0.77 -4.93 2.39
CA LEU A 31 -1.05 -6.11 1.58
C LEU A 31 0.18 -7.02 1.43
N THR A 32 1.37 -6.44 1.29
CA THR A 32 2.60 -7.17 0.93
C THR A 32 3.53 -7.49 2.11
N GLU A 33 3.34 -6.86 3.27
CA GLU A 33 4.15 -7.16 4.46
C GLU A 33 3.74 -8.47 5.15
N ASP A 34 4.72 -9.14 5.72
CA ASP A 34 4.49 -10.25 6.64
C ASP A 34 3.98 -9.73 7.99
N ARG A 35 2.82 -10.23 8.43
CA ARG A 35 2.26 -9.96 9.76
C ARG A 35 2.25 -11.25 10.60
N PRO A 36 2.25 -11.18 11.95
CA PRO A 36 2.28 -12.37 12.81
C PRO A 36 1.22 -13.44 12.49
N TYR A 37 0.09 -13.02 11.93
CA TYR A 37 -1.07 -13.84 11.61
C TYR A 37 -1.31 -14.07 10.11
N ARG A 38 -0.52 -13.46 9.22
CA ARG A 38 -0.72 -13.56 7.76
C ARG A 38 0.58 -13.32 7.02
N LYS A 39 0.89 -14.19 6.06
CA LYS A 39 1.95 -13.93 5.09
C LYS A 39 1.57 -12.81 4.14
N GLY A 40 2.54 -11.95 3.82
CA GLY A 40 2.40 -10.92 2.80
C GLY A 40 2.05 -11.52 1.45
N MET A 41 1.22 -10.82 0.67
CA MET A 41 0.90 -11.21 -0.70
C MET A 41 2.09 -10.97 -1.63
N ALA A 42 2.11 -11.68 -2.76
CA ALA A 42 3.01 -11.28 -3.85
C ALA A 42 2.61 -9.89 -4.34
N TRP A 43 3.58 -9.07 -4.76
CA TRP A 43 3.32 -7.71 -5.21
C TRP A 43 2.34 -7.66 -6.39
N GLN A 44 2.35 -8.67 -7.27
CA GLN A 44 1.39 -8.80 -8.38
C GLN A 44 -0.06 -8.96 -7.88
N GLU A 45 -0.28 -9.76 -6.84
CA GLU A 45 -1.60 -9.99 -6.25
C GLU A 45 -2.10 -8.72 -5.56
N ALA A 46 -1.22 -8.03 -4.84
CA ALA A 46 -1.55 -6.74 -4.22
C ALA A 46 -1.96 -5.70 -5.28
N LEU A 47 -1.24 -5.63 -6.40
CA LEU A 47 -1.60 -4.72 -7.51
C LEU A 47 -2.97 -5.05 -8.12
N GLN A 48 -3.34 -6.33 -8.26
CA GLN A 48 -4.65 -6.71 -8.78
C GLN A 48 -5.79 -6.25 -7.87
N ILE A 49 -5.62 -6.37 -6.56
CA ILE A 49 -6.60 -5.88 -5.57
C ILE A 49 -6.72 -4.36 -5.69
N MET A 50 -5.59 -3.65 -5.68
CA MET A 50 -5.57 -2.19 -5.75
C MET A 50 -6.10 -1.66 -7.08
N GLU A 51 -5.89 -2.36 -8.20
CA GLU A 51 -6.42 -1.97 -9.50
C GLU A 51 -7.96 -1.99 -9.52
N ALA A 52 -8.59 -2.95 -8.84
CA ALA A 52 -10.04 -2.96 -8.66
C ALA A 52 -10.52 -1.71 -7.88
N ASP A 53 -9.80 -1.33 -6.82
CA ASP A 53 -10.13 -0.14 -6.04
C ASP A 53 -9.90 1.16 -6.83
N VAL A 54 -8.92 1.21 -7.74
CA VAL A 54 -8.74 2.32 -8.69
C VAL A 54 -9.91 2.41 -9.65
N ILE A 55 -10.33 1.28 -10.25
CA ILE A 55 -11.47 1.22 -11.18
C ILE A 55 -12.75 1.71 -10.51
N ASN A 56 -12.94 1.37 -9.23
CA ASN A 56 -14.10 1.80 -8.44
C ASN A 56 -13.99 3.26 -7.94
N GLY A 57 -12.88 3.95 -8.17
CA GLY A 57 -12.65 5.33 -7.72
C GLY A 57 -12.25 5.46 -6.24
N ALA A 58 -11.97 4.35 -5.56
CA ALA A 58 -11.49 4.36 -4.18
C ALA A 58 -10.02 4.82 -4.09
N LEU A 59 -9.19 4.59 -5.11
CA LEU A 59 -7.78 5.00 -5.15
C LEU A 59 -7.43 5.90 -6.34
N ASP A 60 -6.37 6.71 -6.19
CA ASP A 60 -5.90 7.60 -7.26
C ASP A 60 -5.26 6.78 -8.40
N SER A 61 -5.70 6.99 -9.63
CA SER A 61 -5.11 6.33 -10.79
C SER A 61 -3.66 6.74 -11.03
N ASP A 62 -3.32 8.02 -10.89
CA ASP A 62 -2.01 8.54 -11.30
C ASP A 62 -0.93 8.07 -10.33
N VAL A 63 -1.22 8.16 -9.03
CA VAL A 63 -0.33 7.67 -7.97
C VAL A 63 -0.22 6.14 -8.02
N PHE A 64 -1.32 5.42 -8.26
CA PHE A 64 -1.28 3.97 -8.43
C PHE A 64 -0.38 3.56 -9.60
N LEU A 65 -0.45 4.24 -10.74
CA LEU A 65 0.39 3.94 -11.91
C LEU A 65 1.89 4.10 -11.60
N VAL A 66 2.25 5.13 -10.82
CA VAL A 66 3.64 5.32 -10.36
C VAL A 66 4.06 4.19 -9.43
N LEU A 67 3.23 3.83 -8.44
CA LEU A 67 3.53 2.69 -7.56
C LEU A 67 3.68 1.40 -8.36
N ARG A 68 2.76 1.12 -9.28
CA ARG A 68 2.75 -0.06 -10.14
C ARG A 68 4.04 -0.19 -10.95
N HIS A 69 4.53 0.93 -11.49
CA HIS A 69 5.78 0.96 -12.24
C HIS A 69 6.99 0.55 -11.38
N HIS A 70 6.95 0.80 -10.07
CA HIS A 70 8.03 0.51 -9.13
C HIS A 70 7.72 -0.62 -8.13
N ALA A 71 6.64 -1.38 -8.33
CA ALA A 71 6.07 -2.26 -7.31
C ALA A 71 7.06 -3.34 -6.83
N GLU A 72 7.83 -3.93 -7.74
CA GLU A 72 8.85 -4.93 -7.40
C GLU A 72 9.93 -4.34 -6.49
N THR A 73 10.44 -3.14 -6.82
CA THR A 73 11.47 -2.46 -6.03
C THR A 73 10.93 -2.06 -4.67
N LEU A 74 9.73 -1.50 -4.60
CA LEU A 74 9.08 -1.12 -3.35
C LEU A 74 8.83 -2.32 -2.45
N HIS A 75 8.35 -3.43 -3.01
CA HIS A 75 8.13 -4.67 -2.27
C HIS A 75 9.45 -5.23 -1.70
N ALA A 76 10.54 -5.20 -2.46
CA ALA A 76 11.84 -5.60 -1.96
C ALA A 76 12.30 -4.73 -0.78
N ILE A 77 12.07 -3.41 -0.84
CA ILE A 77 12.39 -2.48 0.26
C ILE A 77 11.55 -2.79 1.51
N ILE A 78 10.25 -3.03 1.35
CA ILE A 78 9.34 -3.38 2.45
C ILE A 78 9.85 -4.63 3.17
N LEU A 79 10.15 -5.71 2.43
CA LEU A 79 10.63 -6.95 3.03
C LEU A 79 11.99 -6.79 3.72
N GLN A 80 12.90 -5.98 3.18
CA GLN A 80 14.20 -5.71 3.80
C GLN A 80 14.08 -4.87 5.08
N THR A 81 13.16 -3.91 5.10
CA THR A 81 12.98 -2.99 6.23
C THR A 81 12.22 -3.64 7.39
N LEU A 82 11.30 -4.57 7.06
CA LEU A 82 10.46 -5.28 8.04
C LEU A 82 11.00 -6.66 8.43
N ALA A 83 12.04 -7.16 7.75
CA ALA A 83 12.79 -8.32 8.22
C ALA A 83 13.34 -8.02 9.63
N PRO A 84 13.17 -8.93 10.59
CA PRO A 84 13.45 -8.60 11.98
C PRO A 84 14.94 -8.35 12.22
N LEU A 85 15.25 -7.35 13.05
CA LEU A 85 16.49 -7.23 13.84
C LEU A 85 16.68 -8.40 14.84
N HIS A 86 16.02 -9.54 14.63
CA HIS A 86 16.02 -10.67 15.56
C HIS A 86 17.03 -11.74 15.14
N SER A 87 18.31 -11.40 15.29
CA SER A 87 19.39 -12.38 15.52
C SER A 87 20.20 -12.12 16.79
N GLU A 88 19.73 -11.25 17.70
CA GLU A 88 20.39 -11.05 19.01
C GLU A 88 19.37 -10.84 20.14
N ARG A 89 18.93 -11.95 20.74
CA ARG A 89 18.63 -12.12 22.19
C ARG A 89 17.80 -13.38 22.40
N ARG A 90 18.50 -14.52 22.40
CA ARG A 90 18.10 -15.70 23.17
C ARG A 90 19.32 -16.59 23.39
N LEU A 91 20.16 -16.17 24.33
CA LEU A 91 20.98 -17.01 25.18
C LEU A 91 20.68 -16.60 26.62
#